data_AF-A0A381PAG0-F1
#
_entry.id   AF-A0A381PAG0-F1
#
_cell.length_a   1.000
_cell.length_b   1.000
_cell.length_c   1.000
_cell.angle_alpha   90.00
_cell.angle_beta   90.00
_cell.angle_gamma   90.00
#
_symmetry.space_group_name_H-M   'P 1'
#
loop_
_entity.id
_entity.type
_entity.pdbx_description
1 polymer ?
#
loop_
_entity_poly.entity_id
_entity_poly.type
_entity_poly.pdbx_seq_one_letter_code
_entity_poly.pdbx_strand_id
1 'polypeptide(L)'
;VIFSFRFRGKSQQILALYQNFLDHPGQGLHPKALSRMTGIPMLDVVARMDKTPELFVKLPGRRDGLTRYRLTTTATARAVTEIEQLIEQQVRRESWLYYAFIAMIFLVFLVAVMAIAPAI
;
A
#
# COMPACT_ATOMS: atom_id res chain seq x y z
N VAL A 1 3.53 -4.97 16.86
CA VAL A 1 2.45 -4.05 16.42
C VAL A 1 2.06 -4.45 15.00
N ILE A 2 0.95 -5.18 14.82
CA ILE A 2 0.67 -6.01 13.61
C ILE A 2 -0.39 -5.35 12.71
N PHE A 3 -0.32 -4.03 12.52
CA PHE A 3 -1.09 -3.34 11.48
C PHE A 3 -0.16 -2.39 10.73
N SER A 4 0.42 -2.88 9.63
CA SER A 4 1.11 -2.01 8.67
C SER A 4 0.05 -1.49 7.70
N PHE A 5 -0.25 -0.19 7.76
CA PHE A 5 -1.04 0.48 6.73
C PHE A 5 -0.39 0.26 5.36
N ARG A 6 -1.09 -0.41 4.45
CA ARG A 6 -0.59 -0.75 3.11
C ARG A 6 -0.84 0.41 2.15
N PHE A 7 -1.97 1.10 2.30
CA PHE A 7 -2.41 2.14 1.38
C PHE A 7 -2.48 3.53 2.04
N ARG A 8 -2.89 3.61 3.32
CA ARG A 8 -3.07 4.88 4.04
C ARG A 8 -1.76 5.69 4.13
N GLY A 9 -1.79 6.93 3.63
CA GLY A 9 -0.64 7.85 3.58
C GLY A 9 0.40 7.54 2.50
N LYS A 10 0.17 6.48 1.72
CA LYS A 10 1.12 5.93 0.75
C LYS A 10 0.52 5.74 -0.65
N SER A 11 -0.75 6.13 -0.86
CA SER A 11 -1.51 5.99 -2.10
C SER A 11 -0.86 6.70 -3.29
N GLN A 12 -0.45 7.96 -3.15
CA GLN A 12 0.21 8.71 -4.22
C GLN A 12 1.50 8.04 -4.70
N GLN A 13 2.26 7.42 -3.80
CA GLN A 13 3.48 6.69 -4.16
C GLN A 13 3.17 5.37 -4.89
N ILE A 14 2.05 4.71 -4.57
CA ILE A 14 1.59 3.51 -5.31
C ILE A 14 1.13 3.91 -6.72
N LEU A 15 0.38 5.02 -6.82
CA LEU A 15 -0.09 5.57 -8.08
C LEU A 15 1.08 6.03 -8.97
N ALA A 16 2.08 6.69 -8.40
CA ALA A 16 3.28 7.09 -9.13
C ALA A 16 4.07 5.89 -9.67
N LEU A 17 4.17 4.81 -8.89
CA LEU A 17 4.75 3.55 -9.37
C LEU A 17 3.91 2.95 -10.50
N TYR A 18 2.59 2.90 -10.32
CA TYR A 18 1.65 2.40 -11.32
C TYR A 18 1.76 3.16 -12.66
N GLN A 19 1.80 4.49 -12.61
CA GLN A 19 1.96 5.33 -13.80
C GLN A 19 3.27 5.04 -14.54
N ASN A 20 4.39 4.90 -13.83
CA ASN A 20 5.67 4.56 -14.46
C ASN A 20 5.66 3.20 -15.18
N PHE A 21 4.86 2.25 -14.71
CA PHE A 21 4.66 0.98 -15.41
C PHE A 21 3.76 1.09 -16.64
N LEU A 22 2.80 2.02 -16.64
CA LEU A 22 2.01 2.33 -17.83
C LEU A 22 2.84 3.02 -18.92
N ASP A 23 3.77 3.88 -18.51
CA ASP A 23 4.70 4.54 -19.42
C ASP A 23 5.70 3.52 -20.05
N HIS A 24 5.88 2.35 -19.41
CA HIS A 24 6.76 1.26 -19.87
C HIS A 24 6.01 -0.07 -19.97
N PRO A 25 5.00 -0.18 -20.86
CA PRO A 25 4.11 -1.33 -20.90
C PRO A 25 4.85 -2.61 -21.29
N GLY A 26 4.55 -3.70 -20.60
CA GLY A 26 5.13 -5.02 -20.88
C GLY A 26 6.58 -5.22 -20.44
N GLN A 27 7.26 -4.17 -19.95
CA GLN A 27 8.62 -4.29 -19.42
C GLN A 27 8.60 -4.68 -17.94
N GLY A 28 9.44 -5.65 -17.58
CA GLY A 28 9.73 -5.94 -16.18
C GLY A 28 10.72 -4.90 -15.64
N LEU A 29 10.24 -3.93 -14.85
CA LEU A 29 11.07 -2.87 -14.29
C LEU A 29 11.79 -3.35 -13.02
N HIS A 30 13.04 -2.93 -12.88
CA HIS A 30 13.84 -3.20 -11.69
C HIS A 30 13.53 -2.17 -10.59
N PRO A 31 13.47 -2.54 -9.30
CA PRO A 31 13.22 -1.61 -8.20
C PRO A 31 14.18 -0.42 -8.16
N LYS A 32 15.44 -0.64 -8.55
CA LYS A 32 16.46 0.41 -8.68
C LYS A 32 16.09 1.46 -9.75
N ALA A 33 15.51 1.04 -10.87
CA ALA A 33 15.07 1.94 -11.92
C ALA A 33 13.83 2.73 -11.47
N LEU A 34 12.85 2.03 -10.89
CA LEU A 34 11.65 2.66 -10.31
C LEU A 34 12.01 3.69 -9.23
N SER A 35 12.98 3.37 -8.37
CA SER A 35 13.48 4.29 -7.35
C SER A 35 14.06 5.57 -7.94
N ARG A 36 14.83 5.46 -9.03
CA ARG A 36 15.37 6.63 -9.74
C ARG A 36 14.29 7.46 -10.44
N MET A 37 13.28 6.82 -11.01
CA MET A 37 12.20 7.50 -11.74
C MET A 37 11.20 8.19 -10.81
N THR A 38 10.89 7.57 -9.67
CA THR A 38 9.89 8.09 -8.73
C THR A 38 10.49 8.92 -7.58
N GLY A 39 11.81 8.87 -7.39
CA GLY A 39 12.48 9.44 -6.21
C GLY A 39 12.20 8.68 -4.91
N ILE A 40 11.47 7.56 -4.96
CA ILE A 40 11.16 6.73 -3.79
C ILE A 40 12.38 5.84 -3.48
N PRO A 41 12.78 5.67 -2.21
CA PRO A 41 13.88 4.76 -1.85
C PRO A 41 13.63 3.34 -2.35
N MET A 42 14.67 2.67 -2.88
CA MET A 42 14.54 1.32 -3.45
C MET A 42 13.94 0.29 -2.49
N LEU A 43 14.29 0.34 -1.20
CA LEU A 43 13.71 -0.51 -0.15
C LEU A 43 12.21 -0.28 0.00
N ASP A 44 11.76 0.97 -0.03
CA ASP A 44 10.35 1.32 0.05
C ASP A 44 9.60 0.85 -1.20
N VAL A 45 10.20 0.98 -2.38
CA VAL A 45 9.64 0.44 -3.63
C VAL A 45 9.44 -1.07 -3.50
N VAL A 46 10.47 -1.83 -3.12
CA VAL A 46 10.36 -3.28 -2.94
C VAL A 46 9.28 -3.63 -1.91
N ALA A 47 9.32 -3.00 -0.73
CA ALA A 47 8.36 -3.25 0.34
C ALA A 47 6.92 -2.95 -0.10
N ARG A 48 6.70 -1.92 -0.92
CA ARG A 48 5.38 -1.58 -1.47
C ARG A 48 4.88 -2.61 -2.45
N MET A 49 5.73 -2.99 -3.40
CA MET A 49 5.36 -3.96 -4.44
C MET A 49 5.05 -5.32 -3.82
N ASP A 50 5.83 -5.73 -2.82
CA ASP A 50 5.59 -6.96 -2.07
C ASP A 50 4.29 -6.88 -1.25
N LYS A 51 3.99 -5.70 -0.69
CA LYS A 51 2.72 -5.41 0.01
C LYS A 51 1.55 -5.13 -0.93
N THR A 52 1.68 -5.13 -2.25
CA THR A 52 0.56 -4.88 -3.19
C THR A 52 0.58 -5.87 -4.36
N PRO A 53 0.47 -7.19 -4.07
CA PRO A 53 0.52 -8.23 -5.11
C PRO A 53 -0.67 -8.17 -6.07
N GLU A 54 -1.77 -7.51 -5.67
CA GLU A 54 -2.93 -7.26 -6.52
C GLU A 54 -2.62 -6.36 -7.73
N LEU A 55 -1.60 -5.49 -7.60
CA LEU A 55 -1.18 -4.56 -8.64
C LEU A 55 0.13 -5.00 -9.29
N PHE A 56 1.08 -5.50 -8.49
CA PHE A 56 2.43 -5.81 -8.96
C PHE A 56 2.80 -7.28 -8.73
N VAL A 57 3.28 -7.93 -9.78
CA VAL A 57 3.80 -9.30 -9.71
C VAL A 57 5.31 -9.26 -9.76
N LYS A 58 5.94 -10.00 -8.84
CA LYS A 58 7.38 -10.28 -8.88
C LYS A 58 7.66 -11.34 -9.95
N LEU A 59 8.44 -10.98 -10.95
CA LEU A 59 8.88 -11.91 -11.97
C LEU A 59 10.10 -12.68 -11.44
N PRO A 60 10.12 -14.03 -11.58
CA PRO A 60 11.30 -14.81 -11.24
C PRO A 60 12.48 -14.34 -12.10
N GLY A 61 13.60 -14.03 -11.44
CA GLY A 61 14.79 -13.50 -12.09
C GLY A 61 15.30 -14.45 -13.18
N ARG A 62 15.38 -13.96 -14.42
CA ARG A 62 15.97 -14.73 -15.52
C ARG A 62 17.48 -14.72 -15.35
N ARG A 63 18.07 -15.84 -14.92
CA ARG A 63 19.53 -16.17 -14.83
C ARG A 63 20.49 -15.19 -14.11
N ASP A 64 20.20 -13.90 -14.00
CA ASP A 64 21.06 -12.85 -13.42
C ASP A 64 20.74 -12.51 -11.95
N GLY A 65 19.80 -13.20 -11.29
CA GLY A 65 19.41 -12.92 -9.90
C GLY A 65 18.69 -11.57 -9.68
N LEU A 66 18.49 -10.76 -10.72
CA LEU A 66 17.83 -9.47 -10.65
C LEU A 66 16.30 -9.64 -10.50
N THR A 67 15.76 -9.15 -9.39
CA THR A 67 14.31 -9.13 -9.15
C THR A 67 13.68 -8.03 -10.00
N ARG A 68 12.77 -8.42 -10.88
CA ARG A 68 11.98 -7.48 -11.70
C ARG A 68 10.52 -7.60 -11.32
N TYR A 69 9.80 -6.51 -11.46
CA TYR A 69 8.37 -6.47 -11.21
C TYR A 69 7.62 -6.07 -12.48
N ARG A 70 6.37 -6.48 -12.59
CA ARG A 70 5.46 -6.11 -13.68
C ARG A 70 4.06 -5.87 -13.12
N LEU A 71 3.25 -5.10 -13.82
CA LEU A 71 1.82 -5.02 -13.54
C LEU A 71 1.13 -6.37 -13.78
N THR A 72 0.14 -6.69 -12.95
CA THR A 72 -0.79 -7.80 -13.23
C THR A 72 -1.55 -7.54 -14.52
N THR A 73 -1.91 -8.59 -15.26
CA THR A 73 -2.73 -8.49 -16.48
C THR A 73 -4.05 -7.76 -16.21
N THR A 74 -4.62 -7.97 -15.03
CA THR A 74 -5.81 -7.27 -14.54
C THR A 74 -5.56 -5.79 -14.27
N ALA A 75 -4.41 -5.41 -13.70
CA ALA A 75 -4.08 -4.00 -13.49
C ALA A 75 -3.78 -3.28 -14.81
N THR A 76 -3.11 -3.94 -15.76
CA THR A 76 -2.84 -3.37 -17.09
C THR A 76 -4.11 -3.17 -17.92
N ALA A 77 -5.13 -4.01 -17.74
CA ALA A 77 -6.40 -3.90 -18.45
C ALA A 77 -7.37 -2.86 -17.85
N ARG A 78 -7.13 -2.41 -16.61
CA ARG A 78 -7.99 -1.44 -15.93
C ARG A 78 -7.56 -0.01 -16.21
N ALA A 79 -8.54 0.89 -16.32
CA ALA A 79 -8.27 2.31 -16.45
C ALA A 79 -7.59 2.86 -15.19
N VAL A 80 -6.75 3.89 -15.35
CA VAL A 80 -6.04 4.55 -14.24
C VAL A 80 -7.01 5.01 -13.14
N THR A 81 -8.16 5.55 -13.57
CA THR A 81 -9.25 5.99 -12.69
C THR A 81 -9.84 4.87 -11.84
N GLU A 82 -9.93 3.65 -12.38
CA GLU A 82 -10.40 2.49 -11.60
C GLU A 82 -9.37 2.08 -10.54
N ILE A 83 -8.08 2.14 -10.87
CA ILE A 83 -7.01 1.82 -9.92
C ILE A 83 -6.94 2.87 -8.81
N GLU A 84 -7.11 4.16 -9.14
CA GLU A 84 -7.24 5.22 -8.15
C GLU A 84 -8.41 4.96 -7.19
N GLN A 85 -9.59 4.65 -7.73
CA GLN A 85 -10.77 4.35 -6.91
C GLN A 85 -10.56 3.12 -6.01
N LEU A 86 -9.90 2.07 -6.51
CA LEU A 86 -9.57 0.90 -5.68
C LEU A 86 -8.62 1.27 -4.55
N ILE A 87 -7.56 2.04 -4.84
CA ILE A 87 -6.61 2.51 -3.83
C ILE A 87 -7.34 3.36 -2.79
N GLU A 88 -8.19 4.29 -3.21
CA GLU A 88 -8.97 5.13 -2.30
C GLU A 88 -9.95 4.33 -1.42
N GLN A 89 -10.63 3.34 -1.99
CA GLN A 89 -11.50 2.44 -1.23
C GLN A 89 -10.73 1.68 -0.16
N GLN A 90 -9.53 1.16 -0.48
CA GLN A 90 -8.67 0.49 0.49
C GLN A 90 -8.16 1.46 1.58
N VAL A 91 -7.75 2.68 1.21
CA VAL A 91 -7.36 3.72 2.18
C VAL A 91 -8.51 4.04 3.13
N ARG A 92 -9.73 4.20 2.60
CA ARG A 92 -10.92 4.50 3.39
C ARG A 92 -11.20 3.35 4.36
N ARG A 93 -11.16 2.10 3.90
CA ARG A 93 -11.34 0.92 4.75
C ARG A 93 -10.30 0.82 5.86
N GLU A 94 -9.02 1.02 5.55
CA GLU A 94 -7.94 1.07 6.55
C GLU A 94 -8.14 2.20 7.58
N SER A 95 -8.65 3.35 7.13
CA SER A 95 -8.93 4.48 8.00
C SER A 95 -10.11 4.20 8.94
N TRP A 96 -11.18 3.57 8.45
CA TRP A 96 -12.31 3.14 9.28
C TRP A 96 -11.89 2.17 10.38
N LEU A 97 -11.05 1.19 10.07
CA LEU A 97 -10.49 0.26 11.08
C LEU A 97 -9.67 1.01 12.13
N TYR A 98 -8.86 1.98 11.71
CA TYR A 98 -8.09 2.81 12.63
C TYR A 98 -8.99 3.64 13.56
N TYR A 99 -10.02 4.28 13.02
CA TYR A 99 -10.98 5.04 13.83
C TYR A 99 -11.77 4.15 14.79
N ALA A 100 -12.20 2.97 14.34
CA ALA A 100 -12.87 1.99 15.19
C ALA A 100 -11.98 1.52 16.34
N PHE A 101 -10.69 1.30 16.08
CA PHE A 101 -9.73 0.90 17.11
C PHE A 101 -9.50 2.00 18.15
N ILE A 102 -9.35 3.26 17.72
CA ILE A 102 -9.25 4.41 18.64
C ILE A 102 -10.53 4.56 19.46
N ALA A 103 -11.70 4.47 18.82
CA ALA A 103 -12.98 4.58 19.49
C ALA A 103 -13.14 3.49 20.56
N MET A 104 -12.74 2.25 20.27
CA MET A 104 -12.75 1.15 21.25
C MET A 104 -11.87 1.46 22.46
N ILE A 105 -10.62 1.92 22.25
CA ILE A 105 -9.72 2.29 23.34
C ILE A 105 -10.31 3.42 24.18
N PHE A 106 -10.85 4.45 23.52
CA PHE A 106 -11.47 5.59 24.20
C PHE A 106 -12.67 5.17 25.05
N LEU A 107 -13.48 4.25 24.54
CA LEU A 107 -14.66 3.74 25.24
C LEU A 107 -14.27 2.90 26.47
N VAL A 108 -13.25 2.03 26.35
CA VAL A 108 -12.69 1.28 27.48
C VAL A 108 -12.12 2.23 28.54
N PHE A 109 -11.39 3.26 28.11
CA PHE A 109 -10.86 4.28 29.01
C PHE A 109 -11.98 5.01 29.76
N LEU A 110 -13.05 5.42 29.07
CA LEU A 110 -14.19 6.11 29.67
C LEU A 110 -14.91 5.22 30.69
N VAL A 111 -15.10 3.94 30.38
CA VAL A 111 -15.66 2.94 31.32
C VAL A 111 -14.77 2.80 32.55
N ALA A 112 -13.44 2.71 32.37
CA ALA A 112 -12.50 2.61 33.48
C ALA A 112 -12.54 3.85 34.39
N VAL A 113 -12.59 5.06 33.81
CA VAL A 113 -12.72 6.31 34.56
C VAL A 113 -14.05 6.35 35.32
N MET A 114 -15.17 5.99 34.68
CA MET A 114 -16.47 5.95 35.35
C MET A 114 -16.56 4.89 36.45
N ALA A 115 -15.84 3.77 36.32
CA ALA A 115 -15.79 2.73 37.35
C ALA A 115 -14.99 3.16 38.59
N ILE A 116 -13.96 3.98 38.41
CA ILE A 116 -13.09 4.46 39.50
C ILE A 116 -13.65 5.75 40.13
N ALA A 117 -14.33 6.61 39.36
CA ALA A 117 -14.91 7.87 39.85
C ALA A 117 -15.80 7.76 41.10
N PRO A 118 -16.67 6.74 41.29
CA PRO A 118 -17.44 6.59 42.52
C PRO A 118 -16.63 5.98 43.69
N ALA A 119 -15.38 5.57 43.46
CA ALA A 119 -14.51 4.95 44.45
C ALA A 119 -13.48 5.93 45.08
N ILE A 120 -13.55 7.22 44.73
CA ILE A 120 -12.76 8.34 45.28
C ILE A 120 -13.72 9.36 45.88
#